data_AF-A0A660RKX3-F1
#
_entry.id   AF-A0A660RKX3-F1
#
_cell.length_a   1.000
_cell.length_b   1.000
_cell.length_c   1.000
_cell.angle_alpha   90.00
_cell.angle_beta   90.00
_cell.angle_gamma   90.00
#
_symmetry.space_group_name_H-M   'P 1'
#
loop_
_entity.id
_entity.type
_entity.pdbx_description
1 polymer ?
#
loop_
_entity_poly.entity_id
_entity_poly.type
_entity_poly.pdbx_seq_one_letter_code
_entity_poly.pdbx_strand_id
1 'polypeptide(L)'
;MKFLIVALISMSPISELRGGIPAAIFAYKISPPIAYIFCVAANIVPAVILVYSLNWLERFFSSHWLWAKRTLDKIYAKTRKKMSRKFEIYGFIALTLFVAIPLPITGVWTGA
;
A
#
# COMPACT_ATOMS: atom_id res chain seq x y z
N MET A 1 -25.00 -0.31 6.14
CA MET A 1 -24.13 0.75 6.71
C MET A 1 -22.92 0.19 7.47
N LYS A 2 -23.08 -0.76 8.40
CA LYS A 2 -21.98 -1.32 9.23
C LYS A 2 -20.76 -1.82 8.44
N PHE A 3 -20.99 -2.60 7.38
CA PHE A 3 -19.92 -3.12 6.51
C PHE A 3 -19.17 -2.03 5.73
N LEU A 4 -19.86 -0.97 5.30
CA LEU A 4 -19.23 0.11 4.52
C LEU A 4 -18.22 0.89 5.38
N ILE A 5 -18.55 1.18 6.63
CA ILE A 5 -17.67 1.90 7.56
C ILE A 5 -16.44 1.04 7.89
N VAL A 6 -16.64 -0.26 8.12
CA VAL A 6 -15.54 -1.22 8.32
C VAL A 6 -14.63 -1.30 7.09
N ALA A 7 -15.19 -1.30 5.88
CA ALA A 7 -14.39 -1.26 4.65
C ALA A 7 -13.56 0.03 4.55
N LEU A 8 -14.18 1.19 4.78
CA LEU A 8 -13.47 2.49 4.71
C LEU A 8 -12.36 2.59 5.76
N ILE A 9 -12.58 2.09 6.97
CA ILE A 9 -11.54 2.02 8.01
C ILE A 9 -10.43 1.06 7.60
N SER A 10 -10.76 -0.08 6.97
CA SER A 10 -9.78 -1.06 6.49
C SER A 10 -8.98 -0.58 5.29
N MET A 11 -9.56 0.30 4.47
CA MET A 11 -8.92 0.93 3.32
C MET A 11 -8.05 2.12 3.72
N SER A 12 -8.26 2.68 4.92
CA SER A 12 -7.47 3.82 5.42
C SER A 12 -6.01 3.42 5.65
N PRO A 13 -5.04 4.25 5.21
CA PRO A 13 -3.61 3.96 5.31
C PRO A 13 -3.09 3.83 6.75
N ILE A 14 -3.81 4.36 7.73
CA ILE A 14 -3.37 4.38 9.15
C ILE A 14 -3.97 3.20 9.93
N SER A 15 -5.21 2.84 9.64
CA SER A 15 -5.91 1.76 10.38
C SER A 15 -5.68 0.39 9.74
N GLU A 16 -5.66 0.28 8.41
CA GLU A 16 -5.55 -0.98 7.67
C GLU A 16 -6.41 -2.12 8.28
N LEU A 17 -5.90 -3.36 8.23
CA LEU A 17 -6.51 -4.53 8.86
C LEU A 17 -6.47 -4.48 10.40
N ARG A 18 -5.48 -3.78 10.96
CA ARG A 18 -5.24 -3.70 12.40
C ARG A 18 -6.32 -2.90 13.13
N GLY A 19 -6.92 -1.91 12.47
CA GLY A 19 -8.09 -1.16 12.95
C GLY A 19 -9.41 -1.70 12.42
N GLY A 20 -9.43 -2.19 11.17
CA GLY A 20 -10.63 -2.74 10.52
C GLY A 20 -11.21 -3.96 11.23
N ILE A 21 -10.37 -4.94 11.58
CA ILE A 21 -10.80 -6.19 12.22
C ILE A 21 -11.32 -5.95 13.65
N PRO A 22 -10.62 -5.20 14.54
CA PRO A 22 -11.16 -4.87 15.85
C PRO A 22 -12.44 -4.03 15.76
N ALA A 23 -12.54 -3.07 14.84
CA ALA A 23 -13.77 -2.30 14.66
C ALA A 23 -14.94 -3.20 14.24
N ALA A 24 -14.72 -4.14 13.32
CA ALA A 24 -15.73 -5.11 12.88
C ALA A 24 -16.23 -6.01 14.01
N ILE A 25 -15.32 -6.49 14.86
CA ILE A 25 -15.62 -7.43 15.95
C ILE A 25 -16.20 -6.68 17.17
N PHE A 26 -15.54 -5.64 17.67
CA PHE A 26 -15.93 -4.96 18.91
C PHE A 26 -17.07 -3.96 18.72
N ALA A 27 -17.06 -3.16 17.66
CA ALA A 27 -18.08 -2.13 17.45
C ALA A 27 -19.32 -2.67 16.73
N TYR A 28 -19.12 -3.59 15.78
CA TYR A 28 -20.21 -4.08 14.92
C TYR A 28 -20.65 -5.52 15.18
N LYS A 29 -19.97 -6.24 16.10
CA LYS A 29 -20.26 -7.64 16.47
C LYS A 29 -20.38 -8.59 15.26
N ILE A 30 -19.58 -8.34 14.22
CA ILE A 30 -19.49 -9.22 13.06
C ILE A 30 -18.69 -10.46 13.47
N SER A 31 -19.09 -11.64 12.98
CA SER A 31 -18.35 -12.86 13.28
C SER A 31 -16.90 -12.76 12.78
N PRO A 32 -15.90 -13.19 13.58
CA PRO A 32 -14.48 -13.06 13.23
C PRO A 32 -14.09 -13.56 11.82
N PRO A 33 -14.57 -14.71 11.31
CA PRO A 33 -14.19 -15.18 9.98
C PRO A 33 -14.74 -14.29 8.86
N ILE A 34 -15.97 -13.79 9.00
CA ILE A 34 -16.58 -12.88 8.02
C ILE A 34 -15.89 -11.52 8.05
N ALA A 35 -15.62 -11.01 9.26
CA ALA A 35 -14.87 -9.77 9.46
C ALA A 35 -13.49 -9.83 8.80
N TYR A 36 -12.76 -10.94 8.98
CA TYR A 36 -11.44 -11.13 8.38
C TYR A 36 -11.49 -11.11 6.86
N ILE A 37 -12.31 -11.95 6.24
CA ILE A 37 -12.42 -12.04 4.77
C ILE A 37 -12.79 -10.68 4.18
N PHE A 38 -13.77 -10.01 4.80
CA PHE A 38 -14.26 -8.73 4.31
C PHE A 38 -13.23 -7.61 4.45
N CYS A 39 -12.53 -7.50 5.59
CA CYS A 39 -11.50 -6.48 5.79
C CYS A 39 -10.30 -6.71 4.87
N VAL A 40 -9.89 -7.97 4.66
CA VAL A 40 -8.81 -8.34 3.72
C VAL A 40 -9.19 -7.97 2.29
N ALA A 41 -10.38 -8.35 1.84
CA ALA A 41 -10.87 -7.97 0.51
C ALA A 41 -10.90 -6.44 0.34
N ALA A 42 -11.39 -5.72 1.35
CA ALA A 42 -11.43 -4.26 1.35
C ALA A 42 -10.03 -3.64 1.32
N ASN A 43 -9.04 -4.21 2.02
CA ASN A 43 -7.67 -3.69 2.08
C ASN A 43 -6.86 -3.95 0.79
N ILE A 44 -7.17 -5.02 0.05
CA ILE A 44 -6.52 -5.31 -1.25
C ILE A 44 -6.90 -4.28 -2.32
N VAL A 45 -8.14 -3.79 -2.32
CA VAL A 45 -8.66 -2.83 -3.30
C VAL A 45 -7.76 -1.58 -3.44
N PRO A 46 -7.45 -0.81 -2.38
CA PRO A 46 -6.59 0.35 -2.50
C PRO A 46 -5.17 -0.01 -2.92
N ALA A 47 -4.62 -1.14 -2.48
CA ALA A 47 -3.27 -1.57 -2.89
C ALA A 47 -3.19 -1.81 -4.41
N VAL A 48 -4.18 -2.53 -4.96
CA VAL A 48 -4.28 -2.75 -6.41
C VAL A 48 -4.44 -1.42 -7.15
N ILE A 49 -5.36 -0.57 -6.69
CA ILE A 49 -5.59 0.74 -7.30
C ILE A 49 -4.30 1.58 -7.29
N LEU A 50 -3.56 1.62 -6.19
CA LEU A 50 -2.32 2.38 -6.09
C LEU A 50 -1.28 1.92 -7.12
N VAL A 51 -1.01 0.61 -7.18
CA VAL A 51 0.02 0.04 -8.05
C VAL A 51 -0.31 0.27 -9.53
N TYR A 52 -1.56 0.07 -9.94
CA TYR A 52 -1.95 0.27 -11.34
C TYR A 52 -2.10 1.75 -11.69
N SER A 53 -2.61 2.59 -10.78
CA SER A 53 -2.76 4.02 -11.03
C SER A 53 -1.42 4.74 -11.10
N LEU A 54 -0.38 4.29 -10.40
CA LEU A 54 0.95 4.89 -10.45
C LEU A 54 1.52 4.90 -11.88
N ASN A 55 1.45 3.77 -12.58
CA ASN A 55 1.92 3.66 -13.96
C ASN A 55 1.13 4.57 -14.91
N TRP A 56 -0.19 4.67 -14.69
CA TRP A 56 -1.04 5.54 -15.48
C TRP A 56 -0.75 7.02 -15.21
N LEU A 57 -0.61 7.41 -13.94
CA LEU A 57 -0.24 8.76 -13.49
C LEU A 57 1.12 9.16 -14.06
N GLU A 58 2.11 8.29 -14.00
CA GLU A 58 3.44 8.57 -14.57
C GLU A 58 3.35 8.89 -16.06
N ARG A 59 2.64 8.08 -16.85
CA ARG A 59 2.43 8.30 -18.28
C ARG A 59 1.64 9.57 -18.55
N PHE A 60 0.61 9.84 -17.75
CA PHE A 60 -0.23 11.02 -17.89
C PHE A 60 0.58 12.31 -17.63
N PHE A 61 1.28 12.37 -16.49
CA PHE A 61 2.08 13.53 -16.11
C PHE A 61 3.28 13.76 -17.03
N SER A 62 3.97 12.69 -17.45
CA SER A 62 5.12 12.80 -18.37
C SER A 62 4.72 13.22 -19.79
N SER A 63 3.49 12.90 -20.22
CA SER A 63 2.94 13.32 -21.51
C SER A 63 2.45 14.77 -21.50
N HIS A 64 1.82 15.21 -20.40
CA HIS A 64 1.25 16.56 -20.31
C HIS A 64 2.24 17.64 -19.83
N TRP A 65 3.26 17.27 -19.05
CA TRP A 65 4.18 18.24 -18.44
C TRP A 65 5.65 17.89 -18.64
N LEU A 66 6.35 18.72 -19.41
CA LEU A 66 7.80 18.61 -19.66
C LEU A 66 8.64 18.66 -18.37
N TRP A 67 8.22 19.43 -17.36
CA TRP A 67 8.91 19.49 -16.08
C TRP A 67 8.77 18.17 -15.31
N ALA A 68 7.58 17.55 -15.33
CA ALA A 68 7.31 16.27 -14.67
C ALA A 68 8.13 15.13 -15.31
N LYS A 69 8.20 15.11 -16.64
CA LYS A 69 9.06 14.17 -17.38
C LYS A 69 10.53 14.31 -16.96
N ARG A 70 11.08 15.53 -16.95
CA ARG A 70 12.48 15.78 -16.54
C ARG A 70 12.75 15.41 -15.08
N THR A 71 11.79 15.60 -14.17
CA THR A 71 11.95 15.18 -12.77
C THR A 71 11.94 13.67 -12.64
N LEU A 72 11.00 12.98 -13.30
CA LEU A 72 10.92 11.53 -13.31
C LEU A 72 12.19 10.90 -13.89
N ASP A 73 12.66 11.39 -15.05
CA ASP A 73 13.90 10.91 -15.68
C ASP A 73 15.12 11.08 -14.75
N LYS A 74 15.22 12.19 -14.02
CA LYS A 74 16.29 12.41 -13.02
C LYS A 74 16.20 11.44 -11.85
N ILE A 75 14.98 11.15 -11.37
CA ILE A 75 14.75 10.18 -10.30
C ILE A 75 15.14 8.79 -10.80
N TYR A 76 14.65 8.36 -11.95
CA TYR A 76 14.98 7.06 -12.55
C TYR A 76 16.47 6.89 -12.84
N ALA A 77 17.15 7.92 -13.35
CA ALA A 77 18.59 7.86 -13.58
C ALA A 77 19.38 7.67 -12.27
N LYS A 78 18.96 8.34 -11.19
CA LYS A 78 19.55 8.15 -9.85
C LYS A 78 19.25 6.75 -9.29
N THR A 79 18.02 6.27 -9.43
CA THR A 79 17.61 4.95 -8.95
C THR A 79 18.34 3.84 -9.69
N ARG A 80 18.40 3.88 -11.04
CA ARG A 80 19.14 2.90 -11.86
C ARG A 80 20.64 2.88 -11.54
N LYS A 81 21.25 4.03 -11.24
CA LYS A 81 22.66 4.11 -10.85
C LYS A 81 22.92 3.52 -9.46
N LYS A 82 21.94 3.58 -8.54
CA LYS A 82 22.03 3.02 -7.18
C LYS A 82 21.58 1.56 -7.09
N MET A 83 20.77 1.10 -8.04
CA MET A 83 20.24 -0.25 -8.14
C MET A 83 21.32 -1.20 -8.66
N SER A 84 22.23 -1.61 -7.77
CA SER A 84 23.13 -2.74 -8.03
C SER A 84 22.41 -4.07 -7.77
N ARG A 85 22.90 -5.18 -8.32
CA ARG A 85 22.37 -6.54 -8.04
C ARG A 85 22.33 -6.88 -6.55
N LYS A 86 23.22 -6.27 -5.74
CA LYS A 86 23.17 -6.39 -4.27
C LYS A 86 21.95 -5.67 -3.69
N PHE A 87 21.58 -4.51 -4.23
CA PHE A 87 20.43 -3.73 -3.75
C PHE A 87 19.09 -4.45 -4.01
N GLU A 88 18.96 -5.21 -5.09
CA GLU A 88 17.76 -6.05 -5.31
C GLU A 88 17.62 -7.14 -4.25
N ILE A 89 18.71 -7.87 -3.96
CA ILE A 89 18.68 -8.97 -2.98
C ILE A 89 18.51 -8.44 -1.55
N TYR A 90 19.37 -7.50 -1.13
CA TYR A 90 19.31 -6.95 0.22
C TYR A 90 18.10 -6.04 0.42
N GLY A 91 17.64 -5.33 -0.62
CA GLY A 91 16.44 -4.52 -0.58
C GLY A 91 15.18 -5.37 -0.39
N PHE A 92 15.07 -6.49 -1.11
CA PHE A 92 13.94 -7.42 -0.92
C PHE A 92 13.93 -8.03 0.49
N ILE A 93 15.09 -8.48 0.99
CA ILE A 93 15.19 -9.05 2.35
C ILE A 93 14.89 -7.98 3.41
N ALA A 94 15.45 -6.78 3.27
CA ALA A 94 15.20 -5.67 4.20
C ALA A 94 13.73 -5.25 4.19
N LEU A 95 13.09 -5.16 3.02
CA LEU A 95 11.66 -4.85 2.89
C LEU A 95 10.81 -5.95 3.54
N THR A 96 11.15 -7.21 3.29
CA THR A 96 10.43 -8.35 3.87
C THR A 96 10.53 -8.32 5.39
N LEU A 97 11.72 -8.10 5.96
CA LEU A 97 11.91 -7.99 7.41
C LEU A 97 11.21 -6.75 7.99
N PHE A 98 11.25 -5.62 7.28
CA PHE A 98 10.59 -4.38 7.70
C PHE A 98 9.07 -4.50 7.77
N VAL A 99 8.46 -5.20 6.80
CA VAL A 99 7.02 -5.47 6.77
C VAL A 99 6.62 -6.60 7.73
N ALA A 100 7.47 -7.63 7.87
CA ALA A 100 7.20 -8.77 8.74
C ALA A 100 7.30 -8.43 10.24
N ILE A 101 8.18 -7.49 10.62
CA ILE A 101 8.26 -7.00 12.00
C ILE A 101 7.11 -6.00 12.21
N PRO A 102 6.17 -6.26 13.15
CA PRO A 102 5.00 -5.42 13.36
C PRO A 102 5.39 -4.15 14.13
N LEU A 103 6.11 -3.25 13.48
CA LEU A 103 6.38 -1.92 14.00
C LEU A 103 5.07 -1.10 14.00
N PRO A 104 4.92 -0.16 14.94
CA PRO A 104 3.82 0.80 14.89
C PRO A 104 3.94 1.60 13.58
N ILE A 105 2.82 1.79 12.87
CA ILE A 105 2.75 2.55 11.60
C ILE A 105 3.35 1.82 10.38
N THR A 106 3.95 0.62 10.52
CA THR A 106 4.33 -0.20 9.35
C THR A 106 3.18 -1.09 8.90
N GLY A 107 2.88 -1.02 7.60
CA GLY A 107 1.72 -1.66 7.00
C GLY A 107 1.91 -1.93 5.51
N VAL A 108 0.91 -2.55 4.90
CA VAL A 108 0.89 -2.87 3.45
C VAL A 108 1.02 -1.59 2.62
N TRP A 109 0.47 -0.47 3.10
CA TRP A 109 0.60 0.84 2.45
C TRP A 109 2.04 1.38 2.42
N THR A 110 2.87 1.03 3.39
CA THR A 110 4.28 1.47 3.43
C THR A 110 5.23 0.58 2.63
N GLY A 111 4.79 -0.62 2.26
CA GLY A 111 5.57 -1.58 1.47
C GLY A 111 5.26 -1.58 -0.03
N ALA A 112 4.24 -0.83 -0.46
CA ALA A 112 3.79 -0.71 -1.85
C ALA A 112 4.47 0.44 -2.62
#